data_AF-A0A4D4JFW4-F1
#
_entry.id   AF-A0A4D4JFW4-F1
#
_cell.length_a   1.000
_cell.length_b   1.000
_cell.length_c   1.000
_cell.angle_alpha   90.00
_cell.angle_beta   90.00
_cell.angle_gamma   90.00
#
_symmetry.space_group_name_H-M   'P 1'
#
loop_
_entity.id
_entity.type
_entity.pdbx_description
1 polymer ?
#
loop_
_entity_poly.entity_id
_entity_poly.type
_entity_poly.pdbx_seq_one_letter_code
_entity_poly.pdbx_strand_id
1 'polypeptide(L)'
;MDDLQRRVGGGQVTRLTTTGPLPLGATGERLLVLNPSSEQPFEQNVLGWALSQAQAAGGRAAWLCASHAEADSLQEILVAGGQQVYRLRPGDDAMVDTWSRVANGHLVTAGRYDGLDLAGDVCKLVIITTVPQASSEFERFIVAYLGDASFMRHRVGQRVTQALGRANRDTTDRSLYLGLDPTFAQMLADPAVRKSIPAGTEPTIRTALEIYDEGWDGTLRACHTFWRNPQQSPAAEQPVPRRKARPGRNTGGSSDVSSADAEVSAVTELWIGDHRTAASKAHEAAAQHAAAGETEHAAFWRYVEAHAHFARGRPQDLAVARAALEEATANGPRTTWFRRLARTVADLEGYDRTADDTDRFFLAWDEWRREAGSRLDRALSAGRTLLAGSHDQQCEGLRVLARLAGASGERPPKIEQSATDCRWTWSTPKRAERRVWEVKTVPKGEPKPLIRGDVNQLLGQIEVETRRSAKTRVYGCLLTPATTANDDAAEAAHDKIVLINHGAAIRLYDLLAARLRQYDALCGDGNAEARGDARTKIEALLPHKDGWLGKLLAPSRGRLVTVDDIVAVFPSS
;
A
#
# COMPACT_ATOMS: atom_id res chain seq x y z
N MET A 1 -14.89 21.83 0.76
CA MET A 1 -15.90 21.64 -0.31
C MET A 1 -15.26 20.93 -1.47
N ASP A 2 -14.03 21.30 -1.78
CA ASP A 2 -13.07 20.67 -2.68
C ASP A 2 -13.04 19.14 -2.66
N ASP A 3 -12.98 18.51 -1.48
CA ASP A 3 -13.02 17.05 -1.38
C ASP A 3 -14.33 16.44 -1.94
N LEU A 4 -15.48 17.07 -1.66
CA LEU A 4 -16.76 16.59 -2.19
C LEU A 4 -16.82 16.76 -3.71
N GLN A 5 -16.27 17.84 -4.24
CA GLN A 5 -16.16 18.07 -5.68
C GLN A 5 -15.32 17.00 -6.37
N ARG A 6 -14.13 16.70 -5.83
CA ARG A 6 -13.26 15.63 -6.32
C ARG A 6 -13.96 14.26 -6.32
N ARG A 7 -14.80 13.99 -5.31
CA ARG A 7 -15.56 12.72 -5.22
C ARG A 7 -16.70 12.61 -6.22
N VAL A 8 -17.45 13.70 -6.39
CA VAL A 8 -18.62 13.71 -7.28
C VAL A 8 -18.19 13.89 -8.74
N GLY A 9 -17.01 14.45 -8.99
CA GLY A 9 -16.59 14.89 -10.32
C GLY A 9 -17.45 16.05 -10.84
N GLY A 10 -18.02 16.84 -9.94
CA GLY A 10 -18.92 17.95 -10.26
C GLY A 10 -18.25 19.32 -10.11
N GLY A 11 -18.84 20.34 -10.74
CA GLY A 11 -18.40 21.73 -10.63
C GLY A 11 -18.52 22.30 -9.20
N GLN A 12 -18.37 23.63 -9.08
CA GLN A 12 -18.32 24.31 -7.79
C GLN A 12 -19.51 23.95 -6.88
N VAL A 13 -19.24 23.34 -5.73
CA VAL A 13 -20.29 23.00 -4.75
C VAL A 13 -20.48 24.16 -3.79
N THR A 14 -21.65 24.79 -3.86
CA THR A 14 -22.04 25.85 -2.93
C THR A 14 -22.43 25.28 -1.58
N ARG A 15 -21.79 25.77 -0.50
CA ARG A 15 -22.20 25.42 0.86
C ARG A 15 -23.48 26.19 1.19
N LEU A 16 -24.54 25.49 1.56
CA LEU A 16 -25.72 26.11 2.12
C LEU A 16 -25.37 26.69 3.50
N THR A 17 -25.53 28.00 3.67
CA THR A 17 -25.42 28.68 4.95
C THR A 17 -26.79 28.73 5.61
N THR A 18 -26.85 28.28 6.85
CA THR A 18 -28.06 28.42 7.66
C THR A 18 -28.17 29.86 8.17
N THR A 19 -29.40 30.38 8.23
CA THR A 19 -29.70 31.76 8.70
C THR A 19 -29.32 32.01 10.16
N GLY A 20 -29.10 30.94 10.93
CA GLY A 20 -28.48 30.96 12.26
C GLY A 20 -27.54 29.76 12.44
N PRO A 21 -26.68 29.76 13.47
CA PRO A 21 -25.87 28.58 13.80
C PRO A 21 -26.80 27.40 14.09
N LEU A 22 -26.58 26.28 13.40
CA LEU A 22 -27.23 25.02 13.77
C LEU A 22 -26.88 24.71 15.23
N PRO A 23 -27.84 24.22 16.04
CA PRO A 23 -27.52 23.73 17.37
C PRO A 23 -26.35 22.75 17.26
N LEU A 24 -25.36 22.87 18.15
CA LEU A 24 -24.38 21.82 18.32
C LEU A 24 -25.17 20.57 18.70
N GLY A 25 -25.28 19.62 17.78
CA GLY A 25 -25.85 18.31 18.09
C GLY A 25 -24.99 17.72 19.20
N ALA A 26 -25.58 17.55 20.38
CA ALA A 26 -24.92 16.86 21.46
C ALA A 26 -24.89 15.37 21.06
N THR A 27 -23.71 14.85 20.76
CA THR A 27 -23.51 13.42 20.52
C THR A 27 -23.34 12.72 21.86
N GLY A 28 -23.83 11.49 21.97
CA GLY A 28 -23.62 10.67 23.16
C GLY A 28 -22.15 10.32 23.45
N GLU A 29 -21.92 9.54 24.51
CA GLU A 29 -20.59 9.19 24.98
C GLU A 29 -19.87 8.27 23.98
N ARG A 30 -18.65 8.64 23.61
CA ARG A 30 -17.80 7.82 22.74
C ARG A 30 -16.41 7.69 23.34
N LEU A 31 -15.90 6.47 23.30
CA LEU A 31 -14.52 6.16 23.66
C LEU A 31 -13.83 5.56 22.43
N LEU A 32 -12.65 6.07 22.08
CA LEU A 32 -11.77 5.45 21.08
C LEU A 32 -10.57 4.86 21.81
N VAL A 33 -10.26 3.59 21.52
CA VAL A 33 -9.11 2.88 22.07
C VAL A 33 -8.31 2.27 20.92
N LEU A 34 -6.99 2.41 20.96
CA LEU A 34 -6.09 2.00 19.89
C LEU A 34 -5.30 0.76 20.31
N ASN A 35 -4.94 -0.08 19.34
CA ASN A 35 -3.97 -1.15 19.51
C ASN A 35 -2.62 -0.53 19.94
N PRO A 36 -2.13 -0.78 21.16
CA PRO A 36 -0.90 -0.18 21.67
C PRO A 36 0.37 -0.96 21.27
N SER A 37 0.22 -2.01 20.44
CA SER A 37 1.31 -2.90 20.04
C SER A 37 1.70 -2.69 18.58
N SER A 38 2.71 -3.45 18.13
CA SER A 38 3.11 -3.51 16.71
C SER A 38 2.43 -4.63 15.92
N GLU A 39 1.59 -5.44 16.58
CA GLU A 39 0.86 -6.55 15.96
C GLU A 39 -0.20 -6.04 14.98
N GLN A 40 -0.42 -6.77 13.89
CA GLN A 40 -1.44 -6.41 12.90
C GLN A 40 -2.87 -6.71 13.38
N PRO A 41 -3.89 -6.10 12.76
CA PRO A 41 -5.29 -6.23 13.19
C PRO A 41 -5.80 -7.65 13.41
N PHE A 42 -5.29 -8.62 12.64
CA PHE A 42 -5.76 -10.01 12.66
C PHE A 42 -4.76 -10.98 13.30
N GLU A 43 -3.66 -10.48 13.88
CA GLU A 43 -2.76 -11.29 14.70
C GLU A 43 -3.44 -11.68 16.03
N GLN A 44 -2.96 -12.75 16.65
CA GLN A 44 -3.68 -13.48 17.71
C GLN A 44 -4.08 -12.59 18.89
N ASN A 45 -3.20 -11.71 19.39
CA ASN A 45 -3.51 -10.91 20.57
C ASN A 45 -4.49 -9.77 20.25
N VAL A 46 -4.30 -9.10 19.11
CA VAL A 46 -5.16 -7.97 18.69
C VAL A 46 -6.56 -8.46 18.32
N LEU A 47 -6.65 -9.55 17.55
CA LEU A 47 -7.94 -10.16 17.21
C LEU A 47 -8.64 -10.70 18.46
N GLY A 48 -7.89 -11.37 19.35
CA GLY A 48 -8.42 -11.86 20.63
C GLY A 48 -8.98 -10.73 21.50
N TRP A 49 -8.27 -9.61 21.58
CA TRP A 49 -8.75 -8.39 22.24
C TRP A 49 -10.03 -7.88 21.60
N ALA A 50 -10.07 -7.70 20.29
CA ALA A 50 -11.25 -7.21 19.57
C ALA A 50 -12.49 -8.11 19.78
N LEU A 51 -12.32 -9.43 19.74
CA LEU A 51 -13.37 -10.41 20.02
C LEU A 51 -13.84 -10.37 21.48
N SER A 52 -12.91 -10.19 22.44
CA SER A 52 -13.28 -10.03 23.84
C SER A 52 -14.15 -8.78 24.07
N GLN A 53 -13.88 -7.69 23.34
CA GLN A 53 -14.68 -6.49 23.40
C GLN A 53 -16.04 -6.68 22.74
N ALA A 54 -16.12 -7.44 21.65
CA ALA A 54 -17.40 -7.81 21.04
C ALA A 54 -18.30 -8.57 22.01
N GLN A 55 -17.73 -9.49 22.78
CA GLN A 55 -18.45 -10.20 23.84
C GLN A 55 -18.91 -9.24 24.96
N ALA A 56 -18.04 -8.33 25.41
CA ALA A 56 -18.37 -7.32 26.42
C ALA A 56 -19.47 -6.34 25.96
N ALA A 57 -19.54 -6.05 24.65
CA ALA A 57 -20.56 -5.22 24.03
C ALA A 57 -21.94 -5.91 23.89
N GLY A 58 -22.06 -7.17 24.32
CA GLY A 58 -23.29 -7.96 24.18
C GLY A 58 -23.34 -8.81 22.91
N GLY A 59 -22.18 -9.09 22.29
CA GLY A 59 -22.03 -10.08 21.22
C GLY A 59 -22.14 -9.55 19.78
N ARG A 60 -22.46 -8.27 19.61
CA ARG A 60 -22.49 -7.61 18.30
C ARG A 60 -21.34 -6.64 18.12
N ALA A 61 -20.70 -6.70 16.95
CA ALA A 61 -19.70 -5.72 16.55
C ALA A 61 -19.78 -5.43 15.04
N ALA A 62 -19.52 -4.18 14.67
CA ALA A 62 -19.38 -3.78 13.28
C ALA A 62 -17.91 -3.54 12.94
N TRP A 63 -17.39 -4.21 11.91
CA TRP A 63 -16.03 -4.14 11.43
C TRP A 63 -15.96 -3.29 10.15
N LEU A 64 -15.21 -2.19 10.21
CA LEU A 64 -14.98 -1.27 9.11
C LEU A 64 -13.61 -1.54 8.47
N CYS A 65 -13.60 -2.33 7.40
CA CYS A 65 -12.42 -2.65 6.61
C CYS A 65 -12.17 -1.62 5.50
N ALA A 66 -10.91 -1.35 5.19
CA ALA A 66 -10.52 -0.42 4.13
C ALA A 66 -10.77 -1.00 2.72
N SER A 67 -10.75 -2.32 2.56
CA SER A 67 -10.89 -2.97 1.26
C SER A 67 -11.73 -4.24 1.30
N HIS A 68 -12.15 -4.69 0.11
CA HIS A 68 -12.88 -5.96 -0.03
C HIS A 68 -11.97 -7.14 0.30
N ALA A 69 -10.71 -7.13 -0.15
CA ALA A 69 -9.75 -8.19 0.16
C ALA A 69 -9.51 -8.35 1.67
N GLU A 70 -9.40 -7.23 2.39
CA GLU A 70 -9.28 -7.24 3.84
C GLU A 70 -10.56 -7.78 4.51
N ALA A 71 -11.73 -7.31 4.08
CA ALA A 71 -13.01 -7.78 4.61
C ALA A 71 -13.25 -9.28 4.36
N ASP A 72 -12.84 -9.78 3.20
CA ASP A 72 -12.97 -11.18 2.83
C ASP A 72 -11.99 -12.05 3.66
N SER A 73 -10.75 -11.56 3.88
CA SER A 73 -9.79 -12.20 4.77
C SER A 73 -10.29 -12.27 6.21
N LEU A 74 -10.86 -11.17 6.73
CA LEU A 74 -11.46 -11.14 8.06
C LEU A 74 -12.65 -12.09 8.16
N GLN A 75 -13.51 -12.14 7.15
CA GLN A 75 -14.64 -13.09 7.11
C GLN A 75 -14.16 -14.53 7.23
N GLU A 76 -13.15 -14.93 6.46
CA GLU A 76 -12.57 -16.28 6.53
C GLU A 76 -12.03 -16.60 7.93
N ILE A 77 -11.29 -15.68 8.53
CA ILE A 77 -10.72 -15.83 9.88
C ILE A 77 -11.83 -15.98 10.93
N LEU A 78 -12.85 -15.13 10.90
CA LEU A 78 -13.94 -15.16 11.86
C LEU A 78 -14.80 -16.43 11.73
N VAL A 79 -15.11 -16.85 10.49
CA VAL A 79 -15.86 -18.09 10.23
C VAL A 79 -15.06 -19.32 10.68
N ALA A 80 -13.76 -19.36 10.38
CA ALA A 80 -12.88 -20.43 10.86
C ALA A 80 -12.80 -20.46 12.40
N GLY A 81 -12.90 -19.30 13.05
CA GLY A 81 -13.02 -19.15 14.50
C GLY A 81 -14.43 -19.41 15.07
N GLY A 82 -15.37 -19.91 14.27
CA GLY A 82 -16.73 -20.26 14.70
C GLY A 82 -17.66 -19.07 14.93
N GLN A 83 -17.29 -17.87 14.49
CA GLN A 83 -18.11 -16.67 14.65
C GLN A 83 -19.16 -16.55 13.55
N GLN A 84 -20.32 -15.96 13.87
CA GLN A 84 -21.34 -15.62 12.87
C GLN A 84 -20.96 -14.31 12.18
N VAL A 85 -20.82 -14.33 10.86
CA VAL A 85 -20.41 -13.17 10.06
C VAL A 85 -21.50 -12.78 9.07
N TYR A 86 -21.79 -11.48 9.04
CA TYR A 86 -22.75 -10.84 8.14
C TYR A 86 -21.97 -9.91 7.23
N ARG A 87 -21.68 -10.35 6.00
CA ARG A 87 -20.84 -9.61 5.06
C ARG A 87 -21.68 -8.62 4.26
N LEU A 88 -21.47 -7.32 4.48
CA LEU A 88 -22.18 -6.27 3.76
C LEU A 88 -21.51 -5.97 2.41
N ARG A 89 -22.20 -6.27 1.31
CA ARG A 89 -21.75 -5.95 -0.05
C ARG A 89 -22.53 -4.76 -0.63
N PRO A 90 -22.00 -4.05 -1.63
CA PRO A 90 -22.73 -2.96 -2.29
C PRO A 90 -24.09 -3.44 -2.82
N GLY A 91 -25.17 -2.75 -2.41
CA GLY A 91 -26.54 -3.05 -2.83
C GLY A 91 -27.30 -4.06 -1.95
N ASP A 92 -26.70 -4.54 -0.86
CA ASP A 92 -27.29 -5.53 0.05
C ASP A 92 -27.66 -4.92 1.41
N ASP A 93 -28.55 -3.93 1.41
CA ASP A 93 -28.95 -3.23 2.64
C ASP A 93 -29.72 -4.14 3.61
N ALA A 94 -30.33 -5.23 3.11
CA ALA A 94 -31.03 -6.24 3.90
C ALA A 94 -30.11 -7.00 4.89
N MET A 95 -28.80 -7.02 4.63
CA MET A 95 -27.83 -7.65 5.52
C MET A 95 -27.74 -6.95 6.88
N VAL A 96 -27.83 -5.62 6.90
CA VAL A 96 -27.81 -4.82 8.14
C VAL A 96 -29.08 -5.08 8.96
N ASP A 97 -30.23 -5.16 8.28
CA ASP A 97 -31.51 -5.48 8.92
C ASP A 97 -31.53 -6.89 9.51
N THR A 98 -30.88 -7.84 8.85
CA THR A 98 -30.75 -9.21 9.35
C THR A 98 -29.85 -9.25 10.57
N TRP A 99 -28.68 -8.60 10.50
CA TRP A 99 -27.72 -8.54 11.59
C TRP A 99 -28.26 -7.80 12.83
N SER A 100 -29.02 -6.73 12.66
CA SER A 100 -29.59 -5.96 13.79
C SER A 100 -30.59 -6.75 14.63
N ARG A 101 -31.10 -7.88 14.13
CA ARG A 101 -32.06 -8.76 14.81
C ARG A 101 -31.42 -9.94 15.53
N VAL A 102 -30.14 -10.22 15.30
CA VAL A 102 -29.47 -11.34 15.98
C VAL A 102 -28.85 -10.90 17.30
N ALA A 103 -28.76 -11.85 18.23
CA ALA A 103 -28.15 -11.60 19.54
C ALA A 103 -26.63 -11.46 19.44
N ASN A 104 -25.98 -12.33 18.66
CA ASN A 104 -24.53 -12.33 18.45
C ASN A 104 -24.22 -12.36 16.95
N GLY A 105 -23.25 -11.56 16.52
CA GLY A 105 -22.84 -11.54 15.13
C GLY A 105 -21.93 -10.37 14.77
N HIS A 106 -21.06 -10.59 13.80
CA HIS A 106 -20.13 -9.59 13.30
C HIS A 106 -20.56 -9.09 11.93
N LEU A 107 -20.91 -7.81 11.83
CA LEU A 107 -21.13 -7.14 10.55
C LEU A 107 -19.78 -6.76 9.96
N VAL A 108 -19.43 -7.22 8.76
CA VAL A 108 -18.16 -6.92 8.10
C VAL A 108 -18.41 -6.13 6.82
N THR A 109 -17.89 -4.91 6.74
CA THR A 109 -18.04 -4.01 5.60
C THR A 109 -16.69 -3.56 5.04
N ALA A 110 -16.65 -3.29 3.73
CA ALA A 110 -15.46 -2.86 3.00
C ALA A 110 -15.67 -1.48 2.38
N GLY A 111 -14.76 -0.54 2.64
CA GLY A 111 -14.70 0.77 1.97
C GLY A 111 -15.88 1.72 2.26
N ARG A 112 -16.91 1.27 2.98
CA ARG A 112 -18.06 2.09 3.42
C ARG A 112 -17.81 2.61 4.83
N TYR A 113 -17.13 3.75 4.90
CA TYR A 113 -17.13 4.60 6.10
C TYR A 113 -18.36 5.53 6.12
N ASP A 114 -19.22 5.44 5.10
CA ASP A 114 -20.46 6.16 4.86
C ASP A 114 -21.71 5.27 4.70
N GLY A 115 -22.90 5.85 4.91
CA GLY A 115 -24.20 5.21 4.64
C GLY A 115 -24.76 4.25 5.69
N LEU A 116 -23.97 3.80 6.67
CA LEU A 116 -24.47 2.92 7.75
C LEU A 116 -25.01 3.72 8.94
N ASP A 117 -26.19 3.35 9.41
CA ASP A 117 -26.82 3.83 10.63
C ASP A 117 -26.83 2.72 11.69
N LEU A 118 -26.01 2.90 12.72
CA LEU A 118 -25.78 1.88 13.75
C LEU A 118 -26.10 2.43 15.16
N ALA A 119 -26.98 3.44 15.23
CA ALA A 119 -27.33 4.14 16.48
C ALA A 119 -28.08 3.28 17.50
N GLY A 120 -28.10 3.75 18.75
CA GLY A 120 -28.79 3.08 19.86
C GLY A 120 -28.24 1.70 20.18
N ASP A 121 -29.15 0.77 20.50
CA ASP A 121 -28.78 -0.60 20.87
C ASP A 121 -28.36 -1.48 19.67
N VAL A 122 -28.45 -0.98 18.44
CA VAL A 122 -28.06 -1.72 17.23
C VAL A 122 -26.58 -2.09 17.29
N CYS A 123 -25.71 -1.14 17.62
CA CYS A 123 -24.27 -1.38 17.72
C CYS A 123 -23.62 -0.54 18.82
N LYS A 124 -22.98 -1.20 19.78
CA LYS A 124 -22.19 -0.53 20.84
C LYS A 124 -20.69 -0.60 20.61
N LEU A 125 -20.25 -1.41 19.65
CA LEU A 125 -18.84 -1.62 19.33
C LEU A 125 -18.60 -1.51 17.82
N VAL A 126 -17.80 -0.52 17.44
CA VAL A 126 -17.32 -0.36 16.06
C VAL A 126 -15.81 -0.57 16.05
N ILE A 127 -15.34 -1.44 15.16
CA ILE A 127 -13.93 -1.82 15.04
C ILE A 127 -13.42 -1.37 13.68
N ILE A 128 -12.41 -0.51 13.68
CA ILE A 128 -11.75 -0.03 12.47
C ILE A 128 -10.46 -0.83 12.32
N THR A 129 -10.39 -1.68 11.29
CA THR A 129 -9.28 -2.63 11.14
C THR A 129 -8.00 -1.92 10.72
N THR A 130 -8.05 -1.15 9.63
CA THR A 130 -6.93 -0.36 9.11
C THR A 130 -7.25 1.12 9.07
N VAL A 131 -6.21 1.96 9.16
CA VAL A 131 -6.37 3.41 8.96
C VAL A 131 -6.98 3.66 7.57
N PRO A 132 -8.06 4.46 7.46
CA PRO A 132 -8.77 4.64 6.20
C PRO A 132 -8.06 5.65 5.29
N GLN A 133 -6.85 5.32 4.83
CA GLN A 133 -6.03 6.23 4.01
C GLN A 133 -6.59 6.39 2.59
N ALA A 134 -6.95 5.30 1.91
CA ALA A 134 -7.47 5.34 0.54
C ALA A 134 -8.65 4.38 0.36
N SER A 135 -9.71 4.82 -0.34
CA SER A 135 -10.88 4.00 -0.66
C SER A 135 -11.06 3.75 -2.17
N SER A 136 -10.61 4.67 -3.02
CA SER A 136 -10.67 4.55 -4.49
C SER A 136 -9.31 4.23 -5.11
N GLU A 137 -9.28 3.76 -6.37
CA GLU A 137 -8.02 3.55 -7.09
C GLU A 137 -7.23 4.85 -7.26
N PHE A 138 -7.92 5.95 -7.52
CA PHE A 138 -7.29 7.27 -7.60
C PHE A 138 -6.60 7.61 -6.28
N GLU A 139 -7.28 7.47 -5.15
CA GLU A 139 -6.66 7.74 -3.84
C GLU A 139 -5.52 6.77 -3.51
N ARG A 140 -5.63 5.50 -3.91
CA ARG A 140 -4.52 4.55 -3.78
C ARG A 140 -3.31 5.02 -4.58
N PHE A 141 -3.52 5.52 -5.79
CA PHE A 141 -2.47 6.14 -6.59
C PHE A 141 -1.87 7.37 -5.91
N ILE A 142 -2.69 8.30 -5.41
CA ILE A 142 -2.22 9.50 -4.72
C ILE A 142 -1.39 9.12 -3.48
N VAL A 143 -1.87 8.22 -2.62
CA VAL A 143 -1.13 7.76 -1.43
C VAL A 143 0.16 7.04 -1.81
N ALA A 144 0.16 6.28 -2.90
CA ALA A 144 1.34 5.52 -3.33
C ALA A 144 2.41 6.38 -4.00
N TYR A 145 2.03 7.46 -4.70
CA TYR A 145 2.94 8.18 -5.59
C TYR A 145 3.03 9.69 -5.34
N LEU A 146 2.01 10.31 -4.76
CA LEU A 146 1.92 11.75 -4.48
C LEU A 146 1.81 11.97 -2.96
N GLY A 147 2.89 11.65 -2.24
CA GLY A 147 2.93 11.67 -0.78
C GLY A 147 2.82 13.06 -0.14
N ASP A 148 3.03 14.13 -0.92
CA ASP A 148 2.81 15.52 -0.50
C ASP A 148 1.37 16.02 -0.70
N ALA A 149 0.48 15.25 -1.33
CA ALA A 149 -0.91 15.63 -1.53
C ALA A 149 -1.66 15.76 -0.18
N SER A 150 -1.75 16.99 0.34
CA SER A 150 -2.18 17.24 1.72
C SER A 150 -3.64 16.91 1.96
N PHE A 151 -4.46 16.92 0.90
CA PHE A 151 -5.88 16.61 0.98
C PHE A 151 -6.13 15.17 1.47
N MET A 152 -5.21 14.22 1.20
CA MET A 152 -5.33 12.84 1.69
C MET A 152 -5.21 12.76 3.22
N ARG A 153 -4.31 13.54 3.84
CA ARG A 153 -4.18 13.62 5.31
C ARG A 153 -5.45 14.21 5.94
N HIS A 154 -5.99 15.27 5.35
CA HIS A 154 -7.26 15.85 5.79
C HIS A 154 -8.42 14.83 5.68
N ARG A 155 -8.40 14.00 4.65
CA ARG A 155 -9.43 13.00 4.42
C ARG A 155 -9.41 11.88 5.46
N VAL A 156 -8.23 11.49 5.94
CA VAL A 156 -8.11 10.52 7.04
C VAL A 156 -8.86 11.04 8.28
N GLY A 157 -8.62 12.27 8.71
CA GLY A 157 -9.29 12.81 9.90
C GLY A 157 -10.80 12.99 9.73
N GLN A 158 -11.26 13.32 8.51
CA GLN A 158 -12.69 13.32 8.18
C GLN A 158 -13.30 11.92 8.27
N ARG A 159 -12.65 10.88 7.73
CA ARG A 159 -13.15 9.50 7.78
C ARG A 159 -13.14 8.93 9.19
N VAL A 160 -12.11 9.21 9.99
CA VAL A 160 -12.08 8.84 11.41
C VAL A 160 -13.24 9.51 12.14
N THR A 161 -13.45 10.82 11.92
CA THR A 161 -14.59 11.53 12.51
C THR A 161 -15.93 10.93 12.10
N GLN A 162 -16.10 10.54 10.83
CA GLN A 162 -17.31 9.90 10.34
C GLN A 162 -17.52 8.52 10.98
N ALA A 163 -16.46 7.71 11.09
CA ALA A 163 -16.51 6.42 11.78
C ALA A 163 -16.97 6.59 13.24
N LEU A 164 -16.38 7.55 13.96
CA LEU A 164 -16.75 7.94 15.34
C LEU A 164 -18.16 8.55 15.49
N GLY A 165 -18.91 8.71 14.39
CA GLY A 165 -20.32 9.15 14.41
C GLY A 165 -21.31 8.06 13.99
N ARG A 166 -20.85 6.86 13.59
CA ARG A 166 -21.72 5.80 13.05
C ARG A 166 -22.67 5.20 14.08
N ALA A 167 -22.22 5.10 15.32
CA ALA A 167 -22.93 4.47 16.45
C ALA A 167 -23.22 5.50 17.57
N ASN A 168 -23.09 6.79 17.29
CA ASN A 168 -23.39 7.88 18.23
C ASN A 168 -24.11 9.01 17.50
N ARG A 169 -25.43 8.87 17.34
CA ARG A 169 -26.30 9.89 16.74
C ARG A 169 -27.07 10.68 17.78
N ASP A 170 -27.55 10.02 18.82
CA ASP A 170 -28.33 10.62 19.88
C ASP A 170 -27.47 10.93 21.12
N THR A 171 -27.94 11.84 21.96
CA THR A 171 -27.29 12.22 23.23
C THR A 171 -27.18 11.07 24.21
N THR A 172 -28.05 10.07 24.08
CA THR A 172 -28.11 8.88 24.92
C THR A 172 -27.23 7.75 24.42
N ASP A 173 -26.71 7.84 23.20
CA ASP A 173 -25.90 6.77 22.61
C ASP A 173 -24.56 6.62 23.34
N ARG A 174 -24.10 5.39 23.45
CA ARG A 174 -22.84 5.07 24.11
C ARG A 174 -22.11 3.95 23.38
N SER A 175 -20.99 4.28 22.74
CA SER A 175 -20.28 3.33 21.89
C SER A 175 -18.76 3.37 22.09
N LEU A 176 -18.18 2.18 22.04
CA LEU A 176 -16.73 1.95 22.02
C LEU A 176 -16.27 1.81 20.57
N TYR A 177 -15.15 2.47 20.27
CA TYR A 177 -14.46 2.37 19.00
C TYR A 177 -13.08 1.78 19.19
N LEU A 178 -12.72 0.78 18.39
CA LEU A 178 -11.38 0.21 18.39
C LEU A 178 -10.65 0.53 17.10
N GLY A 179 -9.41 1.03 17.19
CA GLY A 179 -8.49 1.12 16.05
C GLY A 179 -7.45 0.00 16.15
N LEU A 180 -7.51 -0.97 15.24
CA LEU A 180 -6.63 -2.15 15.33
C LEU A 180 -5.28 -1.97 14.65
N ASP A 181 -5.21 -1.08 13.66
CA ASP A 181 -3.97 -0.76 12.95
C ASP A 181 -2.93 -0.17 13.90
N PRO A 182 -1.72 -0.73 14.00
CA PRO A 182 -0.67 -0.15 14.83
C PRO A 182 -0.24 1.25 14.36
N THR A 183 -0.57 1.65 13.13
CA THR A 183 -0.27 2.99 12.60
C THR A 183 -1.31 4.05 13.01
N PHE A 184 -2.41 3.68 13.68
CA PHE A 184 -3.48 4.63 14.06
C PHE A 184 -2.96 5.80 14.90
N ALA A 185 -2.18 5.51 15.95
CA ALA A 185 -1.70 6.55 16.87
C ALA A 185 -0.79 7.55 16.16
N GLN A 186 0.15 7.05 15.35
CA GLN A 186 1.02 7.89 14.53
C GLN A 186 0.22 8.77 13.56
N MET A 187 -0.77 8.19 12.89
CA MET A 187 -1.60 8.92 11.93
C MET A 187 -2.46 9.99 12.63
N LEU A 188 -3.04 9.70 13.80
CA LEU A 188 -3.85 10.66 14.56
C LEU A 188 -3.01 11.74 15.24
N ALA A 189 -1.72 11.50 15.44
CA ALA A 189 -0.77 12.50 15.91
C ALA A 189 -0.33 13.49 14.81
N ASP A 190 -0.47 13.13 13.53
CA ASP A 190 -0.11 14.00 12.39
C ASP A 190 -0.89 15.35 12.45
N PRO A 191 -0.17 16.50 12.46
CA PRO A 191 -0.81 17.82 12.53
C PRO A 191 -1.83 18.11 11.42
N ALA A 192 -1.58 17.63 10.19
CA ALA A 192 -2.50 17.82 9.06
C ALA A 192 -3.78 16.99 9.23
N VAL A 193 -3.66 15.79 9.80
CA VAL A 193 -4.83 14.98 10.18
C VAL A 193 -5.60 15.69 11.28
N ARG A 194 -4.94 16.12 12.36
CA ARG A 194 -5.58 16.83 13.49
C ARG A 194 -6.33 18.09 13.06
N LYS A 195 -5.78 18.86 12.12
CA LYS A 195 -6.42 20.08 11.57
C LYS A 195 -7.79 19.79 10.93
N SER A 196 -7.99 18.58 10.41
CA SER A 196 -9.26 18.17 9.79
C SER A 196 -10.30 17.62 10.77
N ILE A 197 -9.92 17.34 12.02
CA ILE A 197 -10.80 16.79 13.04
C ILE A 197 -11.62 17.92 13.68
N PRO A 198 -12.96 17.82 13.75
CA PRO A 198 -13.78 18.85 14.39
C PRO A 198 -13.50 18.98 15.89
N ALA A 199 -13.69 20.19 16.43
CA ALA A 199 -13.47 20.48 17.84
C ALA A 199 -14.27 19.58 18.81
N GLY A 200 -15.46 19.10 18.40
CA GLY A 200 -16.25 18.16 19.20
C GLY A 200 -15.65 16.75 19.30
N THR A 201 -14.76 16.37 18.38
CA THR A 201 -14.12 15.05 18.30
C THR A 201 -12.67 15.07 18.81
N GLU A 202 -12.04 16.24 18.83
CA GLU A 202 -10.67 16.40 19.33
C GLU A 202 -10.44 15.81 20.74
N PRO A 203 -11.34 15.98 21.74
CA PRO A 203 -11.15 15.37 23.06
C PRO A 203 -11.07 13.84 23.01
N THR A 204 -11.94 13.18 22.22
CA THR A 204 -11.94 11.72 22.05
C THR A 204 -10.61 11.23 21.47
N ILE A 205 -10.07 11.94 20.48
CA ILE A 205 -8.78 11.59 19.86
C ILE A 205 -7.63 11.80 20.83
N ARG A 206 -7.63 12.90 21.58
CA ARG A 206 -6.59 13.17 22.59
C ARG A 206 -6.58 12.07 23.64
N THR A 207 -7.74 11.73 24.22
CA THR A 207 -7.84 10.64 25.21
C THR A 207 -7.41 9.29 24.65
N ALA A 208 -7.70 9.00 23.38
CA ALA A 208 -7.24 7.77 22.74
C ALA A 208 -5.70 7.69 22.65
N LEU A 209 -5.03 8.81 22.36
CA LEU A 209 -3.56 8.89 22.33
C LEU A 209 -2.96 8.78 23.73
N GLU A 210 -3.58 9.42 24.74
CA GLU A 210 -3.16 9.29 26.15
C GLU A 210 -3.25 7.83 26.63
N ILE A 211 -4.35 7.13 26.32
CA ILE A 211 -4.52 5.70 26.63
C ILE A 211 -3.50 4.85 25.88
N TYR A 212 -3.23 5.16 24.61
CA TYR A 212 -2.24 4.44 23.81
C TYR A 212 -0.84 4.48 24.44
N ASP A 213 -0.44 5.64 24.98
CA ASP A 213 0.86 5.81 25.66
C ASP A 213 0.98 5.00 26.97
N GLU A 214 -0.13 4.58 27.57
CA GLU A 214 -0.17 3.68 28.74
C GLU A 214 -0.02 2.20 28.38
N GLY A 215 0.04 1.84 27.10
CA GLY A 215 0.20 0.46 26.64
C GLY A 215 -1.04 -0.42 26.85
N TRP A 216 -0.84 -1.75 26.81
CA TRP A 216 -1.93 -2.73 26.97
C TRP A 216 -2.69 -2.59 28.28
N ASP A 217 -2.00 -2.28 29.38
CA ASP A 217 -2.64 -2.14 30.68
C ASP A 217 -3.62 -0.96 30.69
N GLY A 218 -3.24 0.18 30.11
CA GLY A 218 -4.13 1.35 29.95
C GLY A 218 -5.32 1.05 29.03
N THR A 219 -5.03 0.48 27.86
CA THR A 219 -6.05 0.07 26.88
C THR A 219 -7.10 -0.86 27.49
N LEU A 220 -6.68 -1.91 28.21
CA LEU A 220 -7.61 -2.86 28.83
C LEU A 220 -8.39 -2.24 30.00
N ARG A 221 -7.75 -1.40 30.82
CA ARG A 221 -8.43 -0.66 31.91
C ARG A 221 -9.50 0.27 31.37
N ALA A 222 -9.21 1.01 30.30
CA ALA A 222 -10.15 1.94 29.67
C ALA A 222 -11.38 1.20 29.14
N CYS A 223 -11.18 0.11 28.39
CA CYS A 223 -12.27 -0.74 27.90
C CYS A 223 -13.12 -1.30 29.04
N HIS A 224 -12.50 -1.88 30.07
CA HIS A 224 -13.22 -2.46 31.21
C HIS A 224 -14.02 -1.40 31.98
N THR A 225 -13.45 -0.21 32.19
CA THR A 225 -14.14 0.91 32.85
C THR A 225 -15.33 1.38 32.03
N PHE A 226 -15.16 1.48 30.71
CA PHE A 226 -16.24 1.82 29.80
C PHE A 226 -17.39 0.83 29.94
N TRP A 227 -17.19 -0.48 29.82
CA TRP A 227 -18.30 -1.43 29.90
C TRP A 227 -18.96 -1.53 31.28
N ARG A 228 -18.23 -1.26 32.38
CA ARG A 228 -18.77 -1.37 33.75
C ARG A 228 -19.57 -0.19 34.26
N ASN A 229 -19.36 1.02 33.72
CA ASN A 229 -20.04 2.23 34.16
C ASN A 229 -21.05 2.70 33.10
N PRO A 230 -22.21 2.05 32.94
CA PRO A 230 -23.20 2.42 31.93
C PRO A 230 -23.89 3.76 32.17
N GLN A 231 -23.68 4.42 33.32
CA GLN A 231 -24.28 5.70 33.67
C GLN A 231 -23.34 6.55 34.53
N GLN A 232 -22.45 7.30 33.89
CA GLN A 232 -22.08 8.64 34.36
C GLN A 232 -22.07 9.55 33.13
N SER A 233 -23.27 9.94 32.67
CA SER A 233 -23.38 11.25 32.06
C SER A 233 -23.35 12.24 33.23
N PRO A 234 -22.24 12.95 33.51
CA PRO A 234 -22.48 14.34 33.86
C PRO A 234 -23.23 14.87 32.62
N ALA A 235 -24.37 15.51 32.82
CA ALA A 235 -24.79 16.52 31.87
C ALA A 235 -23.52 17.36 31.66
N ALA A 236 -22.85 17.17 30.53
CA ALA A 236 -21.66 17.93 30.25
C ALA A 236 -22.19 19.34 30.14
N GLU A 237 -21.96 20.13 31.19
CA GLU A 237 -21.64 21.54 31.04
C GLU A 237 -20.46 21.57 30.06
N GLN A 238 -20.75 21.41 28.77
CA GLN A 238 -19.84 21.82 27.74
C GLN A 238 -19.70 23.32 28.00
N PRO A 239 -18.50 23.81 28.33
CA PRO A 239 -18.32 25.24 28.47
C PRO A 239 -18.75 25.84 27.14
N VAL A 240 -19.86 26.58 27.14
CA VAL A 240 -20.30 27.35 25.98
C VAL A 240 -19.09 28.18 25.59
N PRO A 241 -18.48 27.96 24.41
CA PRO A 241 -17.32 28.73 24.04
C PRO A 241 -17.81 30.18 23.90
N ARG A 242 -17.49 31.02 24.89
CA ARG A 242 -17.64 32.47 24.78
C ARG A 242 -16.73 32.90 23.64
N ARG A 243 -17.26 32.92 22.42
CA ARG A 243 -16.61 33.49 21.25
C ARG A 243 -16.37 34.97 21.54
N LYS A 244 -15.14 35.33 21.92
CA LYS A 244 -14.62 36.62 21.47
C LYS A 244 -14.49 36.50 19.96
N ALA A 245 -15.37 37.19 19.24
CA ALA A 245 -15.28 37.30 17.79
C ALA A 245 -13.92 37.92 17.45
N ARG A 246 -12.97 37.10 17.03
CA ARG A 246 -11.84 37.57 16.23
C ARG A 246 -12.33 37.56 14.78
N PRO A 247 -12.41 38.71 14.11
CA PRO A 247 -12.74 38.76 12.70
C PRO A 247 -11.71 37.92 11.92
N GLY A 248 -12.16 37.04 11.02
CA GLY A 248 -11.30 36.42 10.02
C GLY A 248 -10.95 34.93 10.16
N ARG A 249 -11.73 34.09 10.86
CA ARG A 249 -11.45 32.64 10.90
C ARG A 249 -12.61 31.80 10.36
N ASN A 250 -12.53 31.49 9.07
CA ASN A 250 -13.39 30.50 8.40
C ASN A 250 -13.14 29.11 9.00
N THR A 251 -14.18 28.52 9.60
CA THR A 251 -14.21 27.10 9.96
C THR A 251 -14.63 26.29 8.74
N GLY A 252 -13.64 25.95 7.92
CA GLY A 252 -13.75 25.00 6.82
C GLY A 252 -12.42 24.29 6.68
N GLY A 253 -12.39 22.98 6.98
CA GLY A 253 -11.26 22.10 6.70
C GLY A 253 -11.12 21.88 5.20
N SER A 254 -10.73 22.93 4.49
CA SER A 254 -10.18 22.84 3.15
C SER A 254 -8.75 22.31 3.27
N SER A 255 -8.33 21.47 2.32
CA SER A 255 -6.92 21.46 1.93
C SER A 255 -6.46 22.92 1.81
N ASP A 256 -5.26 23.26 2.32
CA ASP A 256 -4.77 24.64 2.20
C ASP A 256 -4.69 25.09 0.72
N VAL A 257 -4.75 24.14 -0.22
CA VAL A 257 -4.92 24.35 -1.67
C VAL A 257 -6.39 24.26 -2.09
N SER A 258 -6.90 25.35 -2.67
CA SER A 258 -8.23 25.44 -3.29
C SER A 258 -8.14 25.15 -4.79
N SER A 259 -7.87 23.90 -5.17
CA SER A 259 -7.61 23.49 -6.56
C SER A 259 -8.67 22.60 -7.18
N ALA A 260 -9.64 22.12 -6.41
CA ALA A 260 -10.58 21.10 -6.89
C ALA A 260 -11.35 21.52 -8.15
N ASP A 261 -11.68 22.81 -8.30
CA ASP A 261 -12.36 23.32 -9.50
C ASP A 261 -11.50 23.09 -10.76
N ALA A 262 -10.22 23.42 -10.71
CA ALA A 262 -9.30 23.26 -11.83
C ALA A 262 -9.06 21.77 -12.13
N GLU A 263 -8.85 20.96 -11.08
CA GLU A 263 -8.64 19.51 -11.20
C GLU A 263 -9.81 18.77 -11.85
N VAL A 264 -11.02 18.98 -11.32
CA VAL A 264 -12.23 18.32 -11.81
C VAL A 264 -12.54 18.79 -13.23
N SER A 265 -12.37 20.09 -13.51
CA SER A 265 -12.54 20.61 -14.86
C SER A 265 -11.54 19.96 -15.82
N ALA A 266 -10.26 19.90 -15.48
CA ALA A 266 -9.23 19.30 -16.34
C ALA A 266 -9.58 17.87 -16.75
N VAL A 267 -10.00 17.04 -15.80
CA VAL A 267 -10.38 15.64 -16.05
C VAL A 267 -11.68 15.55 -16.85
N THR A 268 -12.67 16.38 -16.53
CA THR A 268 -13.97 16.39 -17.23
C THR A 268 -13.80 16.81 -18.69
N GLU A 269 -13.04 17.88 -18.95
CA GLU A 269 -12.75 18.37 -20.30
C GLU A 269 -11.93 17.35 -21.10
N LEU A 270 -10.98 16.66 -20.45
CA LEU A 270 -10.21 15.58 -21.08
C LEU A 270 -11.13 14.42 -21.51
N TRP A 271 -12.10 14.07 -20.65
CA TRP A 271 -13.06 12.99 -20.91
C TRP A 271 -14.01 13.30 -22.08
N ILE A 272 -14.49 14.55 -22.20
CA ILE A 272 -15.37 14.95 -23.29
C ILE A 272 -14.62 15.35 -24.58
N GLY A 273 -13.29 15.30 -24.56
CA GLY A 273 -12.44 15.56 -25.72
C GLY A 273 -12.05 17.03 -25.96
N ASP A 274 -12.40 17.97 -25.06
CA ASP A 274 -11.85 19.33 -25.12
C ASP A 274 -10.46 19.38 -24.49
N HIS A 275 -9.50 18.83 -25.24
CA HIS A 275 -8.10 18.80 -24.84
C HIS A 275 -7.48 20.18 -24.63
N ARG A 276 -8.03 21.25 -25.21
CA ARG A 276 -7.49 22.62 -25.02
C ARG A 276 -7.80 23.11 -23.62
N THR A 277 -9.08 23.03 -23.26
CA THR A 277 -9.57 23.49 -21.97
C THR A 277 -9.02 22.58 -20.87
N ALA A 278 -8.94 21.27 -21.12
CA ALA A 278 -8.28 20.31 -20.24
C ALA A 278 -6.83 20.71 -19.91
N ALA A 279 -6.02 21.02 -20.92
CA ALA A 279 -4.63 21.44 -20.73
C ALA A 279 -4.52 22.72 -19.89
N SER A 280 -5.34 23.74 -20.22
CA SER A 280 -5.36 25.00 -19.46
C SER A 280 -5.75 24.80 -18.00
N LYS A 281 -6.71 23.92 -17.72
CA LYS A 281 -7.18 23.64 -16.36
C LYS A 281 -6.19 22.77 -15.57
N ALA A 282 -5.51 21.84 -16.24
CA ALA A 282 -4.42 21.08 -15.65
C ALA A 282 -3.24 22.00 -15.28
N HIS A 283 -2.91 22.98 -16.12
CA HIS A 283 -1.91 24.01 -15.81
C HIS A 283 -2.27 24.83 -14.56
N GLU A 284 -3.53 25.27 -14.48
CA GLU A 284 -4.06 26.02 -13.35
C GLU A 284 -3.97 25.22 -12.04
N ALA A 285 -4.37 23.95 -12.07
CA ALA A 285 -4.25 23.04 -10.94
C ALA A 285 -2.78 22.85 -10.52
N ALA A 286 -1.87 22.65 -11.49
CA ALA A 286 -0.45 22.52 -11.21
C ALA A 286 0.13 23.76 -10.51
N ALA A 287 -0.22 24.96 -10.99
CA ALA A 287 0.24 26.21 -10.39
C ALA A 287 -0.26 26.40 -8.95
N GLN A 288 -1.52 26.02 -8.68
CA GLN A 288 -2.10 26.09 -7.33
C GLN A 288 -1.38 25.16 -6.35
N HIS A 289 -1.08 23.92 -6.77
CA HIS A 289 -0.32 22.96 -5.96
C HIS A 289 1.13 23.40 -5.74
N ALA A 290 1.78 23.93 -6.78
CA ALA A 290 3.14 24.44 -6.67
C ALA A 290 3.23 25.61 -5.67
N ALA A 291 2.25 26.53 -5.71
CA ALA A 291 2.17 27.65 -4.76
C ALA A 291 1.98 27.19 -3.31
N ALA A 292 1.41 26.00 -3.10
CA ALA A 292 1.23 25.38 -1.79
C ALA A 292 2.39 24.47 -1.35
N GLY A 293 3.41 24.29 -2.20
CA GLY A 293 4.52 23.37 -1.93
C GLY A 293 4.18 21.88 -2.13
N GLU A 294 3.04 21.55 -2.75
CA GLU A 294 2.68 20.17 -3.14
C GLU A 294 3.33 19.82 -4.49
N THR A 295 4.66 19.68 -4.51
CA THR A 295 5.49 19.43 -5.69
C THR A 295 5.10 18.20 -6.52
N GLU A 296 4.85 17.04 -5.91
CA GLU A 296 4.44 15.82 -6.62
C GLU A 296 3.05 15.99 -7.21
N HIS A 297 2.15 16.61 -6.44
CA HIS A 297 0.80 16.87 -6.92
C HIS A 297 0.80 17.87 -8.10
N ALA A 298 1.59 18.94 -8.01
CA ALA A 298 1.78 19.89 -9.10
C ALA A 298 2.34 19.23 -10.36
N ALA A 299 3.36 18.38 -10.20
CA ALA A 299 3.99 17.68 -11.30
C ALA A 299 3.05 16.63 -11.95
N PHE A 300 2.17 15.99 -11.17
CA PHE A 300 1.10 15.16 -11.71
C PHE A 300 0.16 15.96 -12.62
N TRP A 301 -0.23 17.18 -12.24
CA TRP A 301 -1.08 18.01 -13.08
C TRP A 301 -0.36 18.56 -14.32
N ARG A 302 0.95 18.84 -14.25
CA ARG A 302 1.77 19.11 -15.46
C ARG A 302 1.80 17.92 -16.40
N TYR A 303 1.82 16.69 -15.88
CA TYR A 303 1.67 15.49 -16.72
C TYR A 303 0.30 15.42 -17.40
N VAL A 304 -0.79 15.68 -16.67
CA VAL A 304 -2.14 15.69 -17.26
C VAL A 304 -2.24 16.74 -18.37
N GLU A 305 -1.64 17.91 -18.18
CA GLU A 305 -1.51 18.94 -19.20
C GLU A 305 -0.73 18.45 -20.43
N ALA A 306 0.43 17.81 -20.21
CA ALA A 306 1.23 17.23 -21.29
C ALA A 306 0.42 16.21 -22.10
N HIS A 307 -0.32 15.34 -21.41
CA HIS A 307 -1.19 14.34 -22.03
C HIS A 307 -2.31 14.99 -22.86
N ALA A 308 -2.96 16.03 -22.32
CA ALA A 308 -3.99 16.78 -23.04
C ALA A 308 -3.42 17.44 -24.31
N HIS A 309 -2.24 18.06 -24.25
CA HIS A 309 -1.58 18.60 -25.44
C HIS A 309 -1.22 17.51 -26.46
N PHE A 310 -0.68 16.37 -26.00
CA PHE A 310 -0.32 15.26 -26.87
C PHE A 310 -1.53 14.69 -27.62
N ALA A 311 -2.67 14.54 -26.94
CA ALA A 311 -3.91 14.01 -27.52
C ALA A 311 -4.45 14.86 -28.69
N ARG A 312 -4.05 16.15 -28.79
CA ARG A 312 -4.45 17.03 -29.91
C ARG A 312 -3.75 16.70 -31.22
N GLY A 313 -2.61 16.01 -31.18
CA GLY A 313 -1.91 15.49 -32.37
C GLY A 313 -1.32 16.54 -33.33
N ARG A 314 -1.26 17.83 -32.95
CA ARG A 314 -0.68 18.90 -33.80
C ARG A 314 0.81 19.10 -33.47
N PRO A 315 1.69 19.34 -34.45
CA PRO A 315 3.13 19.52 -34.20
C PRO A 315 3.47 20.61 -33.18
N GLN A 316 2.70 21.70 -33.17
CA GLN A 316 2.86 22.80 -32.21
C GLN A 316 2.47 22.38 -30.78
N ASP A 317 1.47 21.50 -30.63
CA ASP A 317 1.05 21.00 -29.32
C ASP A 317 2.03 19.96 -28.78
N LEU A 318 2.72 19.21 -29.64
CA LEU A 318 3.76 18.26 -29.20
C LEU A 318 4.92 18.97 -28.48
N ALA A 319 5.33 20.16 -28.95
CA ALA A 319 6.35 20.95 -28.27
C ALA A 319 5.91 21.41 -26.88
N VAL A 320 4.65 21.82 -26.73
CA VAL A 320 4.08 22.22 -25.43
C VAL A 320 3.90 21.01 -24.51
N ALA A 321 3.42 19.88 -25.05
CA ALA A 321 3.33 18.62 -24.31
C ALA A 321 4.69 18.22 -23.75
N ARG A 322 5.73 18.31 -24.57
CA ARG A 322 7.10 18.04 -24.18
C ARG A 322 7.58 18.97 -23.06
N ALA A 323 7.41 20.28 -23.19
CA ALA A 323 7.83 21.23 -22.17
C ALA A 323 7.12 20.98 -20.82
N ALA A 324 5.81 20.69 -20.85
CA ALA A 324 5.06 20.35 -19.66
C ALA A 324 5.53 19.04 -19.01
N LEU A 325 5.91 18.05 -19.82
CA LEU A 325 6.46 16.78 -19.36
C LEU A 325 7.87 16.95 -18.76
N GLU A 326 8.72 17.75 -19.39
CA GLU A 326 10.04 18.13 -18.88
C GLU A 326 9.92 18.82 -17.52
N GLU A 327 9.02 19.80 -17.38
CA GLU A 327 8.76 20.46 -16.09
C GLU A 327 8.21 19.50 -15.03
N ALA A 328 7.30 18.60 -15.39
CA ALA A 328 6.79 17.58 -14.47
C ALA A 328 7.93 16.70 -13.93
N THR A 329 8.95 16.44 -14.74
CA THR A 329 10.07 15.55 -14.38
C THR A 329 11.25 16.27 -13.74
N ALA A 330 11.44 17.56 -14.04
CA ALA A 330 12.49 18.40 -13.46
C ALA A 330 12.11 18.91 -12.07
N ASN A 331 10.85 19.30 -11.89
CA ASN A 331 10.31 19.78 -10.61
C ASN A 331 9.69 18.65 -9.78
N GLY A 332 9.46 17.50 -10.41
CA GLY A 332 9.04 16.27 -9.74
C GLY A 332 10.19 15.69 -8.91
N PRO A 333 9.95 15.29 -7.65
CA PRO A 333 10.87 14.49 -6.87
C PRO A 333 11.28 13.23 -7.64
N ARG A 334 12.51 12.74 -7.50
CA ARG A 334 13.03 11.55 -8.24
C ARG A 334 12.39 10.23 -7.78
N THR A 335 11.09 10.22 -7.47
CA THR A 335 10.32 9.01 -7.15
C THR A 335 10.06 8.19 -8.42
N THR A 336 9.60 6.96 -8.23
CA THR A 336 9.52 6.00 -9.34
C THR A 336 8.54 6.38 -10.45
N TRP A 337 7.48 7.11 -10.12
CA TRP A 337 6.54 7.56 -11.12
C TRP A 337 7.15 8.64 -12.05
N PHE A 338 7.76 9.70 -11.49
CA PHE A 338 8.36 10.78 -12.29
C PHE A 338 9.57 10.32 -13.12
N ARG A 339 10.34 9.36 -12.65
CA ARG A 339 11.42 8.77 -13.46
C ARG A 339 10.92 8.02 -14.68
N ARG A 340 9.86 7.23 -14.52
CA ARG A 340 9.18 6.60 -15.66
C ARG A 340 8.62 7.62 -16.62
N LEU A 341 8.13 8.73 -16.09
CA LEU A 341 7.64 9.83 -16.89
C LEU A 341 8.74 10.51 -17.71
N ALA A 342 9.91 10.76 -17.12
CA ALA A 342 11.09 11.30 -17.82
C ALA A 342 11.52 10.43 -19.01
N ARG A 343 11.28 9.11 -18.93
CA ARG A 343 11.55 8.19 -20.04
C ARG A 343 10.54 8.33 -21.18
N THR A 344 9.30 8.70 -20.88
CA THR A 344 8.30 9.02 -21.92
C THR A 344 8.74 10.23 -22.73
N VAL A 345 9.45 11.19 -22.11
CA VAL A 345 10.10 12.30 -22.83
C VAL A 345 11.13 11.77 -23.83
N ALA A 346 12.03 10.88 -23.39
CA ALA A 346 13.06 10.30 -24.25
C ALA A 346 12.48 9.46 -25.41
N ASP A 347 11.37 8.73 -25.18
CA ASP A 347 10.66 8.01 -26.24
C ASP A 347 10.08 8.98 -27.29
N LEU A 348 9.55 10.14 -26.88
CA LEU A 348 9.07 11.18 -27.79
C LEU A 348 10.22 11.83 -28.60
N GLU A 349 11.46 11.76 -28.10
CA GLU A 349 12.66 12.23 -28.80
C GLU A 349 13.21 11.20 -29.81
N GLY A 350 12.60 10.02 -29.92
CA GLY A 350 13.05 8.96 -30.83
C GLY A 350 14.30 8.21 -30.35
N TYR A 351 14.66 8.33 -29.07
CA TYR A 351 15.74 7.53 -28.49
C TYR A 351 15.31 6.07 -28.30
N ASP A 352 16.22 5.14 -28.65
CA ASP A 352 16.00 3.71 -28.45
C ASP A 352 16.02 3.34 -26.96
N ARG A 353 15.21 2.37 -26.60
CA ARG A 353 14.89 1.97 -25.22
C ARG A 353 16.15 1.58 -24.45
N THR A 354 16.52 2.36 -23.44
CA THR A 354 17.30 1.84 -22.32
C THR A 354 16.33 1.24 -21.29
N ALA A 355 16.47 -0.06 -21.05
CA ALA A 355 15.70 -0.74 -20.02
C ALA A 355 16.36 -0.44 -18.69
N ASP A 356 16.01 0.70 -18.08
CA ASP A 356 16.41 0.93 -16.69
C ASP A 356 15.66 -0.06 -15.79
N ASP A 357 16.34 -1.15 -15.47
CA ASP A 357 15.88 -2.20 -14.57
C ASP A 357 15.77 -1.69 -13.13
N THR A 358 16.38 -0.55 -12.80
CA THR A 358 16.44 -0.08 -11.41
C THR A 358 15.08 0.39 -10.89
N ASP A 359 14.25 0.96 -11.76
CA ASP A 359 12.86 1.36 -11.45
C ASP A 359 12.07 0.23 -10.77
N ARG A 360 12.31 -1.02 -11.17
CA ARG A 360 11.56 -2.17 -10.62
C ARG A 360 11.88 -2.43 -9.16
N PHE A 361 13.13 -2.19 -8.73
CA PHE A 361 13.48 -2.28 -7.31
C PHE A 361 12.66 -1.29 -6.51
N PHE A 362 12.74 -0.01 -6.86
CA PHE A 362 12.14 1.05 -6.06
C PHE A 362 10.62 0.95 -6.00
N LEU A 363 9.94 0.44 -7.03
CA LEU A 363 8.49 0.16 -6.95
C LEU A 363 8.16 -0.93 -5.95
N ALA A 364 8.82 -2.08 -6.08
CA ALA A 364 8.60 -3.20 -5.17
C ALA A 364 8.97 -2.82 -3.73
N TRP A 365 10.02 -2.01 -3.57
CA TRP A 365 10.51 -1.54 -2.29
C TRP A 365 9.62 -0.48 -1.66
N ASP A 366 9.16 0.52 -2.40
CA ASP A 366 8.23 1.53 -1.88
C ASP A 366 6.89 0.91 -1.47
N GLU A 367 6.39 -0.05 -2.24
CA GLU A 367 5.21 -0.83 -1.88
C GLU A 367 5.45 -1.62 -0.60
N TRP A 368 6.56 -2.35 -0.50
CA TRP A 368 6.87 -3.14 0.68
C TRP A 368 7.12 -2.28 1.91
N ARG A 369 7.74 -1.10 1.77
CA ARG A 369 7.90 -0.11 2.84
C ARG A 369 6.55 0.36 3.37
N ARG A 370 5.58 0.63 2.49
CA ARG A 370 4.21 1.00 2.91
C ARG A 370 3.50 -0.14 3.62
N GLU A 371 3.62 -1.37 3.12
CA GLU A 371 2.98 -2.55 3.72
C GLU A 371 3.60 -2.94 5.07
N ALA A 372 4.93 -2.94 5.15
CA ALA A 372 5.65 -3.42 6.32
C ALA A 372 5.85 -2.33 7.38
N GLY A 373 5.97 -1.07 6.96
CA GLY A 373 6.28 0.06 7.83
C GLY A 373 7.50 -0.21 8.70
N SER A 374 7.37 0.00 10.01
CA SER A 374 8.41 -0.27 11.01
C SER A 374 8.88 -1.73 11.08
N ARG A 375 8.13 -2.68 10.49
CA ARG A 375 8.48 -4.11 10.47
C ARG A 375 9.30 -4.52 9.25
N LEU A 376 9.68 -3.59 8.37
CA LEU A 376 10.44 -3.90 7.17
C LEU A 376 11.68 -4.75 7.47
N ASP A 377 12.47 -4.36 8.48
CA ASP A 377 13.67 -5.11 8.86
C ASP A 377 13.37 -6.54 9.34
N ARG A 378 12.28 -6.72 10.11
CA ARG A 378 11.82 -8.04 10.56
C ARG A 378 11.37 -8.88 9.37
N ALA A 379 10.62 -8.30 8.43
CA ALA A 379 10.17 -8.99 7.23
C ALA A 379 11.35 -9.43 6.34
N LEU A 380 12.35 -8.56 6.18
CA LEU A 380 13.58 -8.88 5.46
C LEU A 380 14.39 -9.99 6.16
N SER A 381 14.46 -9.97 7.48
CA SER A 381 15.15 -11.00 8.25
C SER A 381 14.42 -12.35 8.17
N ALA A 382 13.09 -12.36 8.24
CA ALA A 382 12.28 -13.57 8.09
C ALA A 382 12.45 -14.19 6.70
N GLY A 383 12.40 -13.39 5.63
CA GLY A 383 12.62 -13.88 4.27
C GLY A 383 14.01 -14.49 4.07
N ARG A 384 15.04 -13.92 4.71
CA ARG A 384 16.40 -14.47 4.69
C ARG A 384 16.46 -15.84 5.37
N THR A 385 15.83 -15.97 6.53
CA THR A 385 15.74 -17.25 7.27
C THR A 385 15.00 -18.31 6.46
N LEU A 386 13.92 -17.94 5.79
CA LEU A 386 13.19 -18.83 4.88
C LEU A 386 14.10 -19.32 3.74
N LEU A 387 14.80 -18.40 3.07
CA LEU A 387 15.71 -18.75 1.98
C LEU A 387 16.87 -19.65 2.42
N ALA A 388 17.25 -19.65 3.70
CA ALA A 388 18.28 -20.53 4.27
C ALA A 388 17.73 -21.83 4.88
N GLY A 389 16.41 -22.04 4.84
CA GLY A 389 15.72 -23.12 5.55
C GLY A 389 15.64 -24.46 4.80
N SER A 390 14.63 -25.24 5.15
CA SER A 390 14.22 -26.47 4.45
C SER A 390 13.72 -26.18 3.03
N HIS A 391 13.56 -27.21 2.19
CA HIS A 391 13.10 -27.07 0.81
C HIS A 391 11.86 -26.16 0.67
N ASP A 392 10.77 -26.44 1.39
CA ASP A 392 9.55 -25.61 1.32
C ASP A 392 9.79 -24.15 1.79
N GLN A 393 10.64 -23.96 2.80
CA GLN A 393 11.02 -22.62 3.25
C GLN A 393 11.85 -21.88 2.20
N GLN A 394 12.76 -22.57 1.51
CA GLN A 394 13.55 -21.98 0.42
C GLN A 394 12.66 -21.55 -0.74
N CYS A 395 11.63 -22.32 -1.08
CA CYS A 395 10.64 -21.94 -2.10
C CYS A 395 9.92 -20.63 -1.73
N GLU A 396 9.57 -20.45 -0.45
CA GLU A 396 9.00 -19.20 0.04
C GLU A 396 10.04 -18.07 0.08
N GLY A 397 11.27 -18.36 0.49
CA GLY A 397 12.38 -17.42 0.46
C GLY A 397 12.69 -16.90 -0.95
N LEU A 398 12.56 -17.74 -1.98
CA LEU A 398 12.69 -17.35 -3.38
C LEU A 398 11.59 -16.39 -3.82
N ARG A 399 10.36 -16.52 -3.28
CA ARG A 399 9.28 -15.56 -3.53
C ARG A 399 9.64 -14.18 -3.01
N VAL A 400 10.22 -14.12 -1.81
CA VAL A 400 10.68 -12.88 -1.18
C VAL A 400 11.88 -12.29 -1.95
N LEU A 401 12.83 -13.12 -2.36
CA LEU A 401 13.96 -12.69 -3.18
C LEU A 401 13.54 -12.14 -4.55
N ALA A 402 12.49 -12.70 -5.17
CA ALA A 402 11.92 -12.17 -6.41
C ALA A 402 11.49 -10.72 -6.23
N ARG A 403 10.74 -10.44 -5.15
CA ARG A 403 10.28 -9.08 -4.81
C ARG A 403 11.46 -8.14 -4.56
N LEU A 404 12.48 -8.60 -3.82
CA LEU A 404 13.71 -7.84 -3.61
C LEU A 404 14.40 -7.48 -4.92
N ALA A 405 14.38 -8.37 -5.92
CA ALA A 405 14.98 -8.18 -7.23
C ALA A 405 14.11 -7.37 -8.22
N GLY A 406 12.94 -6.88 -7.79
CA GLY A 406 12.00 -6.16 -8.67
C GLY A 406 11.24 -7.09 -9.64
N ALA A 407 11.14 -8.38 -9.33
CA ALA A 407 10.33 -9.36 -10.06
C ALA A 407 9.11 -9.79 -9.23
N SER A 408 8.09 -10.35 -9.89
CA SER A 408 7.00 -11.03 -9.22
C SER A 408 7.35 -12.50 -9.03
N GLY A 409 7.22 -13.00 -7.80
CA GLY A 409 7.41 -14.41 -7.46
C GLY A 409 6.11 -15.06 -7.05
N GLU A 410 5.85 -16.27 -7.54
CA GLU A 410 4.70 -17.09 -7.15
C GLU A 410 5.09 -18.55 -6.93
N ARG A 411 4.30 -19.28 -6.14
CA ARG A 411 4.34 -20.74 -6.06
C ARG A 411 3.16 -21.29 -6.87
N PRO A 412 3.42 -21.99 -8.00
CA PRO A 412 2.37 -22.64 -8.76
C PRO A 412 1.52 -23.60 -7.90
N PRO A 413 0.20 -23.71 -8.13
CA PRO A 413 -0.63 -24.67 -7.43
C PRO A 413 -0.13 -26.10 -7.59
N LYS A 414 -0.19 -26.92 -6.54
CA LYS A 414 0.26 -28.33 -6.58
C LYS A 414 -0.51 -29.20 -7.60
N ILE A 415 -1.71 -28.79 -7.97
CA ILE A 415 -2.55 -29.46 -8.97
C ILE A 415 -2.11 -29.18 -10.41
N GLU A 416 -1.21 -28.22 -10.61
CA GLU A 416 -0.72 -27.85 -11.92
C GLU A 416 0.20 -28.94 -12.49
N GLN A 417 -0.02 -29.34 -13.74
CA GLN A 417 0.86 -30.30 -14.41
C GLN A 417 2.29 -29.75 -14.51
N SER A 418 3.28 -30.53 -14.07
CA SER A 418 4.68 -30.13 -13.99
C SER A 418 4.88 -28.84 -13.17
N ALA A 419 4.16 -28.72 -12.05
CA ALA A 419 4.33 -27.63 -11.10
C ALA A 419 5.81 -27.48 -10.70
N THR A 420 6.27 -26.24 -10.63
CA THR A 420 7.64 -25.88 -10.29
C THR A 420 7.66 -25.29 -8.89
N ASP A 421 8.81 -25.31 -8.24
CA ASP A 421 8.90 -24.88 -6.84
C ASP A 421 8.60 -23.39 -6.65
N CYS A 422 9.06 -22.58 -7.60
CA CYS A 422 8.75 -21.16 -7.68
C CYS A 422 8.80 -20.68 -9.14
N ARG A 423 8.08 -19.60 -9.46
CA ARG A 423 8.11 -18.96 -10.77
C ARG A 423 8.31 -17.47 -10.59
N TRP A 424 9.31 -16.93 -11.28
CA TRP A 424 9.56 -15.49 -11.33
C TRP A 424 9.13 -14.93 -12.66
N THR A 425 8.52 -13.75 -12.65
CA THR A 425 8.11 -13.02 -13.87
C THR A 425 8.45 -11.54 -13.77
N TRP A 426 8.90 -10.97 -14.88
CA TRP A 426 9.08 -9.53 -15.03
C TRP A 426 8.98 -9.14 -16.50
N SER A 427 8.68 -7.86 -16.75
CA SER A 427 8.59 -7.31 -18.11
C SER A 427 9.83 -6.51 -18.46
N THR A 428 10.37 -6.75 -19.65
CA THR A 428 11.36 -5.86 -20.29
C THR A 428 10.67 -5.06 -21.40
N PRO A 429 11.27 -3.98 -21.92
CA PRO A 429 10.68 -3.25 -23.03
C PRO A 429 10.40 -4.14 -24.26
N LYS A 430 11.22 -5.18 -24.49
CA LYS A 430 11.12 -6.05 -25.66
C LYS A 430 10.08 -7.17 -25.47
N ARG A 431 10.09 -7.85 -24.32
CA ARG A 431 9.20 -9.00 -24.02
C ARG A 431 9.11 -9.29 -22.53
N ALA A 432 8.13 -10.11 -22.16
CA ALA A 432 8.06 -10.72 -20.84
C ALA A 432 9.15 -11.78 -20.66
N GLU A 433 9.71 -11.84 -19.45
CA GLU A 433 10.68 -12.84 -19.01
C GLU A 433 10.06 -13.70 -17.91
N ARG A 434 10.39 -15.00 -17.93
CA ARG A 434 9.98 -15.96 -16.90
C ARG A 434 11.17 -16.83 -16.50
N ARG A 435 11.30 -17.08 -15.21
CA ARG A 435 12.22 -18.06 -14.65
C ARG A 435 11.47 -19.09 -13.85
N VAL A 436 11.76 -20.34 -14.16
CA VAL A 436 11.15 -21.49 -13.52
C VAL A 436 12.18 -22.07 -12.57
N TRP A 437 11.85 -22.11 -11.28
CA TRP A 437 12.80 -22.51 -10.24
C TRP A 437 12.53 -23.93 -9.77
N GLU A 438 13.63 -24.67 -9.58
CA GLU A 438 13.66 -25.99 -8.93
C GLU A 438 14.72 -25.94 -7.82
N VAL A 439 14.36 -26.39 -6.62
CA VAL A 439 15.17 -26.31 -5.42
C VAL A 439 15.64 -27.71 -5.02
N LYS A 440 16.96 -27.91 -5.02
CA LYS A 440 17.60 -29.11 -4.49
C LYS A 440 18.20 -28.81 -3.13
N THR A 441 17.94 -29.68 -2.16
CA THR A 441 18.48 -29.58 -0.79
C THR A 441 19.24 -30.85 -0.44
N VAL A 442 20.23 -30.75 0.45
CA VAL A 442 20.98 -31.89 0.97
C VAL A 442 20.66 -32.01 2.47
N PRO A 443 19.76 -32.93 2.89
CA PRO A 443 19.31 -33.00 4.27
C PRO A 443 20.39 -33.44 5.26
N LYS A 444 21.35 -34.26 4.81
CA LYS A 444 22.49 -34.76 5.61
C LYS A 444 23.69 -35.04 4.70
N GLY A 445 24.90 -34.75 5.20
CA GLY A 445 26.17 -35.00 4.50
C GLY A 445 26.62 -33.85 3.62
N GLU A 446 27.78 -34.02 2.97
CA GLU A 446 28.33 -33.03 2.06
C GLU A 446 27.54 -32.99 0.74
N PRO A 447 27.37 -31.79 0.12
CA PRO A 447 26.70 -31.68 -1.16
C PRO A 447 27.47 -32.44 -2.25
N LYS A 448 26.80 -33.43 -2.85
CA LYS A 448 27.33 -34.13 -4.02
C LYS A 448 27.23 -33.25 -5.26
N PRO A 449 28.06 -33.51 -6.29
CA PRO A 449 27.90 -32.86 -7.59
C PRO A 449 26.48 -33.05 -8.14
N LEU A 450 25.96 -32.02 -8.82
CA LEU A 450 24.67 -32.13 -9.51
C LEU A 450 24.71 -33.25 -10.55
N ILE A 451 23.64 -34.05 -10.56
CA ILE A 451 23.47 -35.17 -11.49
C ILE A 451 22.48 -34.80 -12.60
N ARG A 452 22.59 -35.46 -13.76
CA ARG A 452 21.74 -35.21 -14.93
C ARG A 452 20.25 -35.40 -14.65
N GLY A 453 19.87 -36.30 -13.75
CA GLY A 453 18.48 -36.53 -13.35
C GLY A 453 17.79 -35.26 -12.82
N ASP A 454 18.49 -34.48 -11.99
CA ASP A 454 17.96 -33.23 -11.43
C ASP A 454 17.73 -32.17 -12.52
N VAL A 455 18.62 -32.12 -13.50
CA VAL A 455 18.54 -31.20 -14.64
C VAL A 455 17.40 -31.57 -15.57
N ASN A 456 17.22 -32.87 -15.87
CA ASN A 456 16.18 -33.36 -16.76
C ASN A 456 14.76 -33.05 -16.26
N GLN A 457 14.53 -33.11 -14.94
CA GLN A 457 13.25 -32.73 -14.34
C GLN A 457 12.88 -31.28 -14.70
N LEU A 458 13.82 -30.36 -14.51
CA LEU A 458 13.63 -28.94 -14.80
C LEU A 458 13.49 -28.67 -16.31
N LEU A 459 14.23 -29.39 -17.17
CA LEU A 459 14.06 -29.28 -18.63
C LEU A 459 12.63 -29.60 -19.06
N GLY A 460 12.02 -30.65 -18.51
CA GLY A 460 10.62 -31.00 -18.79
C GLY A 460 9.63 -29.91 -18.35
N GLN A 461 9.85 -29.31 -17.17
CA GLN A 461 9.03 -28.19 -16.69
C GLN A 461 9.16 -26.95 -17.60
N ILE A 462 10.36 -26.63 -18.08
CA ILE A 462 10.60 -25.51 -19.01
C ILE A 462 9.82 -25.71 -20.32
N GLU A 463 9.79 -26.93 -20.86
CA GLU A 463 9.07 -27.23 -22.11
C GLU A 463 7.57 -26.98 -21.96
N VAL A 464 6.97 -27.46 -20.86
CA VAL A 464 5.56 -27.21 -20.54
C VAL A 464 5.28 -25.72 -20.40
N GLU A 465 6.13 -24.97 -19.68
CA GLU A 465 5.93 -23.53 -19.50
C GLU A 465 6.13 -22.71 -20.78
N THR A 466 7.07 -23.11 -21.62
CA THR A 466 7.29 -22.46 -22.92
C THR A 466 6.05 -22.59 -23.81
N ARG A 467 5.38 -23.76 -23.78
CA ARG A 467 4.11 -23.97 -24.51
C ARG A 467 2.96 -23.14 -23.95
N ARG A 468 2.87 -23.00 -22.62
CA ARG A 468 1.82 -22.19 -21.97
C ARG A 468 2.00 -20.69 -22.21
N SER A 469 3.21 -20.22 -22.47
CA SER A 469 3.52 -18.79 -22.59
C SER A 469 4.40 -18.50 -23.79
N ALA A 470 3.85 -18.71 -24.99
CA ALA A 470 4.58 -18.62 -26.27
C ALA A 470 5.27 -17.26 -26.55
N LYS A 471 4.79 -16.16 -25.93
CA LYS A 471 5.37 -14.80 -26.09
C LYS A 471 6.39 -14.44 -25.01
N THR A 472 6.66 -15.34 -24.07
CA THR A 472 7.51 -15.10 -22.91
C THR A 472 8.81 -15.89 -23.04
N ARG A 473 9.95 -15.26 -22.71
CA ARG A 473 11.21 -16.01 -22.65
C ARG A 473 11.29 -16.80 -21.35
N VAL A 474 11.33 -18.12 -21.46
CA VAL A 474 11.41 -19.05 -20.33
C VAL A 474 12.81 -19.66 -20.25
N TYR A 475 13.41 -19.61 -19.05
CA TYR A 475 14.60 -20.36 -18.68
C TYR A 475 14.41 -20.98 -17.29
N GLY A 476 15.16 -22.04 -16.99
CA GLY A 476 15.18 -22.68 -15.68
C GLY A 476 16.26 -22.11 -14.77
N CYS A 477 15.98 -22.10 -13.47
CA CYS A 477 16.91 -21.76 -12.40
C CYS A 477 16.95 -22.94 -11.42
N LEU A 478 18.08 -23.65 -11.35
CA LEU A 478 18.26 -24.74 -10.41
C LEU A 478 19.05 -24.23 -9.20
N LEU A 479 18.39 -24.12 -8.05
CA LEU A 479 19.01 -23.74 -6.79
C LEU A 479 19.55 -25.00 -6.09
N THR A 480 20.84 -25.01 -5.75
CA THR A 480 21.48 -26.20 -5.16
C THR A 480 22.56 -25.84 -4.14
N PRO A 481 22.79 -26.63 -3.09
CA PRO A 481 23.98 -26.51 -2.24
C PRO A 481 25.26 -27.06 -2.90
N ALA A 482 25.15 -27.79 -4.02
CA ALA A 482 26.31 -28.32 -4.73
C ALA A 482 27.25 -27.20 -5.17
N THR A 483 28.55 -27.50 -5.22
CA THR A 483 29.61 -26.59 -5.69
C THR A 483 30.08 -26.94 -7.10
N THR A 484 29.80 -28.16 -7.55
CA THR A 484 30.14 -28.68 -8.89
C THR A 484 28.95 -29.41 -9.52
N ALA A 485 29.02 -29.64 -10.83
CA ALA A 485 28.08 -30.45 -11.58
C ALA A 485 28.88 -31.52 -12.35
N ASN A 486 28.30 -32.71 -12.52
CA ASN A 486 28.86 -33.70 -13.43
C ASN A 486 28.78 -33.20 -14.87
N ASP A 487 29.70 -33.64 -15.72
CA ASP A 487 29.80 -33.20 -17.12
C ASP A 487 28.49 -33.39 -17.90
N ASP A 488 27.82 -34.53 -17.70
CA ASP A 488 26.55 -34.87 -18.34
C ASP A 488 25.38 -34.00 -17.87
N ALA A 489 25.42 -33.51 -16.63
CA ALA A 489 24.46 -32.57 -16.06
C ALA A 489 24.74 -31.13 -16.55
N ALA A 490 26.01 -30.73 -16.57
CA ALA A 490 26.46 -29.44 -17.07
C ALA A 490 26.12 -29.25 -18.55
N GLU A 491 26.34 -30.29 -19.35
CA GLU A 491 25.96 -30.32 -20.78
C GLU A 491 24.45 -30.21 -20.96
N ALA A 492 23.65 -30.96 -20.19
CA ALA A 492 22.19 -30.89 -20.27
C ALA A 492 21.64 -29.51 -19.89
N ALA A 493 22.26 -28.81 -18.94
CA ALA A 493 21.83 -27.49 -18.49
C ALA A 493 22.21 -26.34 -19.45
N HIS A 494 23.17 -26.58 -20.36
CA HIS A 494 23.97 -25.56 -21.04
C HIS A 494 23.17 -24.37 -21.61
N ASP A 495 22.09 -24.64 -22.35
CA ASP A 495 21.36 -23.64 -23.14
C ASP A 495 20.07 -23.12 -22.49
N LYS A 496 19.61 -23.76 -21.40
CA LYS A 496 18.26 -23.54 -20.87
C LYS A 496 18.21 -23.29 -19.36
N ILE A 497 19.23 -23.69 -18.63
CA ILE A 497 19.23 -23.66 -17.16
C ILE A 497 20.43 -22.88 -16.64
N VAL A 498 20.18 -21.99 -15.68
CA VAL A 498 21.22 -21.43 -14.81
C VAL A 498 21.32 -22.29 -13.56
N LEU A 499 22.53 -22.75 -13.24
CA LEU A 499 22.81 -23.47 -12.00
C LEU A 499 23.28 -22.46 -10.96
N ILE A 500 22.57 -22.37 -9.83
CA ILE A 500 22.82 -21.33 -8.81
C ILE A 500 23.16 -22.02 -7.50
N ASN A 501 24.34 -21.71 -6.96
CA ASN A 501 24.69 -22.16 -5.62
C ASN A 501 23.83 -21.44 -4.57
N HIS A 502 23.42 -22.18 -3.54
CA HIS A 502 22.61 -21.65 -2.44
C HIS A 502 23.25 -20.42 -1.77
N GLY A 503 24.56 -20.44 -1.55
CA GLY A 503 25.30 -19.30 -1.01
C GLY A 503 25.23 -18.06 -1.91
N ALA A 504 25.19 -18.23 -3.23
CA ALA A 504 25.01 -17.14 -4.18
C ALA A 504 23.62 -16.49 -4.05
N ALA A 505 22.56 -17.29 -3.94
CA ALA A 505 21.21 -16.77 -3.73
C ALA A 505 21.07 -16.02 -2.40
N ILE A 506 21.66 -16.55 -1.32
CA ILE A 506 21.72 -15.86 -0.02
C ILE A 506 22.52 -14.56 -0.12
N ARG A 507 23.65 -14.55 -0.82
CA ARG A 507 24.43 -13.32 -1.03
C ARG A 507 23.63 -12.25 -1.78
N LEU A 508 22.90 -12.64 -2.82
CA LEU A 508 22.05 -11.72 -3.58
C LEU A 508 20.96 -11.13 -2.67
N TYR A 509 20.32 -11.98 -1.85
CA TYR A 509 19.36 -11.55 -0.84
C TYR A 509 19.96 -10.52 0.10
N ASP A 510 21.11 -10.83 0.69
CA ASP A 510 21.76 -9.97 1.69
C ASP A 510 22.14 -8.60 1.13
N LEU A 511 22.67 -8.55 -0.11
CA LEU A 511 23.00 -7.29 -0.78
C LEU A 511 21.74 -6.45 -1.02
N LEU A 512 20.69 -7.04 -1.63
CA LEU A 512 19.46 -6.30 -1.93
C LEU A 512 18.72 -5.85 -0.67
N ALA A 513 18.62 -6.72 0.35
CA ALA A 513 18.01 -6.38 1.62
C ALA A 513 18.79 -5.27 2.36
N ALA A 514 20.12 -5.28 2.28
CA ALA A 514 20.93 -4.18 2.83
C ALA A 514 20.66 -2.85 2.09
N ARG A 515 20.51 -2.86 0.77
CA ARG A 515 20.15 -1.65 0.00
C ARG A 515 18.77 -1.14 0.34
N LEU A 516 17.80 -2.03 0.52
CA LEU A 516 16.45 -1.64 0.94
C LEU A 516 16.43 -1.04 2.35
N ARG A 517 17.18 -1.60 3.31
CA ARG A 517 17.32 -1.00 4.65
C ARG A 517 17.93 0.40 4.60
N GLN A 518 19.01 0.57 3.81
CA GLN A 518 19.65 1.88 3.63
C GLN A 518 18.68 2.87 2.97
N TYR A 519 17.94 2.42 1.96
CA TYR A 519 16.91 3.22 1.30
C TYR A 519 15.83 3.68 2.28
N ASP A 520 15.28 2.76 3.07
CA ASP A 520 14.23 3.06 4.05
C ASP A 520 14.71 4.07 5.11
N ALA A 521 15.91 3.86 5.66
CA ALA A 521 16.52 4.77 6.62
C ALA A 521 16.75 6.18 6.04
N LEU A 522 17.21 6.28 4.78
CA LEU A 522 17.45 7.56 4.11
C LEU A 522 16.16 8.32 3.79
N CYS A 523 15.04 7.62 3.60
CA CYS A 523 13.77 8.26 3.29
C CYS A 523 13.15 9.01 4.48
N GLY A 524 13.57 8.70 5.72
CA GLY A 524 13.21 9.47 6.92
C GLY A 524 11.70 9.61 7.15
N ASP A 525 11.23 10.87 7.24
CA ASP A 525 9.81 11.24 7.39
C ASP A 525 8.95 10.91 6.15
N GLY A 526 9.60 10.42 5.10
CA GLY A 526 8.96 10.05 3.85
C GLY A 526 8.52 11.25 3.05
N ASN A 527 9.07 12.46 3.22
CA ASN A 527 8.81 13.55 2.30
C ASN A 527 9.44 13.27 0.91
N ALA A 528 8.95 13.96 -0.12
CA ALA A 528 9.27 13.58 -1.49
C ALA A 528 10.75 13.84 -1.87
N GLU A 529 11.32 14.94 -1.38
CA GLU A 529 12.74 15.29 -1.56
C GLU A 529 13.64 14.21 -0.93
N ALA A 530 13.37 13.83 0.33
CA ALA A 530 14.10 12.77 1.03
C ALA A 530 14.04 11.43 0.29
N ARG A 531 12.87 11.05 -0.26
CA ARG A 531 12.73 9.84 -1.08
C ARG A 531 13.53 9.91 -2.38
N GLY A 532 13.55 11.06 -3.04
CA GLY A 532 14.31 11.30 -4.28
C GLY A 532 15.82 11.23 -4.06
N ASP A 533 16.30 11.83 -2.96
CA ASP A 533 17.70 11.78 -2.55
C ASP A 533 18.13 10.39 -2.13
N ALA A 534 17.31 9.72 -1.32
CA ALA A 534 17.52 8.33 -0.91
C ALA A 534 17.65 7.43 -2.15
N ARG A 535 16.76 7.60 -3.13
CA ARG A 535 16.81 6.83 -4.37
C ARG A 535 18.13 7.06 -5.10
N THR A 536 18.50 8.32 -5.32
CA THR A 536 19.71 8.69 -6.06
C THR A 536 20.96 8.07 -5.42
N LYS A 537 21.05 8.10 -4.09
CA LYS A 537 22.17 7.49 -3.35
C LYS A 537 22.19 5.97 -3.49
N ILE A 538 21.03 5.31 -3.40
CA ILE A 538 20.95 3.85 -3.41
C ILE A 538 21.11 3.26 -4.81
N GLU A 539 20.60 3.94 -5.83
CA GLU A 539 20.74 3.50 -7.21
C GLU A 539 22.20 3.42 -7.65
N ALA A 540 23.06 4.33 -7.18
CA ALA A 540 24.50 4.28 -7.42
C ALA A 540 25.14 2.95 -6.94
N LEU A 541 24.49 2.25 -5.99
CA LEU A 541 24.93 1.00 -5.39
C LEU A 541 24.24 -0.24 -6.00
N LEU A 542 23.37 -0.07 -7.00
CA LEU A 542 22.66 -1.15 -7.69
C LEU A 542 23.33 -1.55 -9.00
N PRO A 543 22.99 -2.73 -9.57
CA PRO A 543 23.57 -3.16 -10.83
C PRO A 543 23.24 -2.18 -11.97
N HIS A 544 24.27 -1.55 -12.54
CA HIS A 544 24.14 -0.54 -13.62
C HIS A 544 23.97 -1.13 -15.02
N LYS A 545 24.13 -2.45 -15.19
CA LYS A 545 24.04 -3.09 -16.51
C LYS A 545 22.58 -3.36 -16.87
N ASP A 546 22.10 -2.80 -17.98
CA ASP A 546 20.78 -3.10 -18.53
C ASP A 546 20.52 -4.62 -18.62
N GLY A 547 19.33 -5.04 -18.20
CA GLY A 547 18.95 -6.45 -18.20
C GLY A 547 19.72 -7.28 -17.17
N TRP A 548 20.26 -6.69 -16.09
CA TRP A 548 21.15 -7.37 -15.12
C TRP A 548 20.55 -8.67 -14.61
N LEU A 549 19.26 -8.67 -14.23
CA LEU A 549 18.58 -9.84 -13.68
C LEU A 549 18.43 -10.93 -14.73
N GLY A 550 18.09 -10.52 -15.95
CA GLY A 550 17.96 -11.43 -17.09
C GLY A 550 19.30 -12.06 -17.50
N LYS A 551 20.41 -11.32 -17.37
CA LYS A 551 21.78 -11.79 -17.62
C LYS A 551 22.29 -12.70 -16.50
N LEU A 552 22.06 -12.32 -15.24
CA LEU A 552 22.43 -13.13 -14.07
C LEU A 552 21.72 -14.48 -14.08
N LEU A 553 20.43 -14.48 -14.46
CA LEU A 553 19.61 -15.67 -14.54
C LEU A 553 19.53 -16.25 -15.97
N ALA A 554 20.51 -15.92 -16.83
CA ALA A 554 20.65 -16.58 -18.13
C ALA A 554 21.38 -17.92 -17.97
N PRO A 555 21.17 -18.88 -18.88
CA PRO A 555 21.87 -20.16 -18.85
C PRO A 555 23.39 -19.98 -18.67
N SER A 556 23.94 -20.64 -17.65
CA SER A 556 25.33 -20.47 -17.22
C SER A 556 26.30 -21.39 -17.97
N ARG A 557 25.85 -22.01 -19.08
CA ARG A 557 26.63 -22.96 -19.88
C ARG A 557 27.16 -24.15 -19.06
N GLY A 558 26.38 -24.58 -18.08
CA GLY A 558 26.73 -25.70 -17.18
C GLY A 558 27.60 -25.32 -15.97
N ARG A 559 28.06 -24.06 -15.88
CA ARG A 559 28.80 -23.56 -14.71
C ARG A 559 27.85 -23.21 -13.56
N LEU A 560 28.27 -23.40 -12.30
CA LEU A 560 27.53 -22.85 -11.17
C LEU A 560 27.82 -21.36 -10.98
N VAL A 561 26.76 -20.58 -10.77
CA VAL A 561 26.83 -19.19 -10.28
C VAL A 561 27.17 -19.22 -8.80
N THR A 562 28.27 -18.56 -8.44
CA THR A 562 28.83 -18.52 -7.09
C THR A 562 28.62 -17.15 -6.43
N VAL A 563 29.05 -17.02 -5.17
CA VAL A 563 29.03 -15.75 -4.42
C VAL A 563 29.80 -14.64 -5.15
N ASP A 564 30.94 -14.97 -5.77
CA ASP A 564 31.79 -13.99 -6.46
C ASP A 564 31.11 -13.45 -7.72
N ASP A 565 30.38 -14.29 -8.45
CA ASP A 565 29.59 -13.84 -9.60
C ASP A 565 28.52 -12.82 -9.16
N ILE A 566 27.88 -13.05 -8.01
CA ILE A 566 26.90 -12.11 -7.47
C ILE A 566 27.57 -10.79 -7.11
N VAL A 567 28.70 -10.82 -6.41
CA VAL A 567 29.42 -9.59 -6.03
C VAL A 567 29.84 -8.79 -7.25
N ALA A 568 30.31 -9.44 -8.32
CA ALA A 568 30.75 -8.80 -9.55
C ALA A 568 29.63 -8.09 -10.35
N VAL A 569 28.36 -8.39 -10.05
CA VAL A 569 27.20 -7.73 -10.68
C VAL A 569 26.94 -6.36 -10.06
N PHE A 570 27.29 -6.18 -8.78
CA PHE A 570 27.10 -4.92 -8.07
C PHE A 570 28.34 -4.02 -8.22
N PRO A 571 28.16 -2.69 -8.18
CA PRO A 571 29.28 -1.76 -8.17
C PRO A 571 30.19 -2.01 -6.97
N SER A 572 31.51 -1.88 -7.17
CA SER A 572 32.46 -1.86 -6.07
C SER A 572 32.11 -0.70 -5.15
N SER A 573 31.83 -1.00 -3.88
CA SER A 573 31.50 -0.05 -2.83
C SER A 573 32.66 0.88 -2.49
#